data_AF-A0A6M3L109-F1
#
_entry.id   AF-A0A6M3L109-F1
#
_cell.length_a   1.000
_cell.length_b   1.000
_cell.length_c   1.000
_cell.angle_alpha   90.00
_cell.angle_beta   90.00
_cell.angle_gamma   90.00
#
_symmetry.space_group_name_H-M   'P 1'
#
loop_
_entity.id
_entity.type
_entity.pdbx_description
1 polymer ?
#
loop_
_entity_poly.entity_id
_entity_poly.type
_entity_poly.pdbx_seq_one_letter_code
_entity_poly.pdbx_strand_id
1 'polypeptide(L)' 'MATLIPMLTISEFKKLKVPELRRLKSCEIYSDGIYLFTFVNGSVDASGFLRLSTENRCQTANAVSGETLDNILKEGVKV' A
#
# COMPACT_ATOMS: atom_id res chain seq x y z
N MET A 1 -19.39 11.93 8.64
CA MET A 1 -19.08 10.49 8.76
C MET A 1 -17.61 10.32 8.43
N ALA A 2 -16.80 9.82 9.36
CA ALA A 2 -15.42 9.48 9.05
C ALA A 2 -15.43 8.22 8.17
N THR A 3 -14.94 8.33 6.93
CA THR A 3 -14.62 7.16 6.12
C THR A 3 -13.66 6.29 6.93
N LEU A 4 -14.02 5.02 7.16
CA LEU A 4 -13.24 4.07 7.97
C LEU A 4 -11.78 3.94 7.47
N ILE A 5 -11.55 4.25 6.19
CA ILE A 5 -10.24 4.36 5.57
C ILE A 5 -10.22 5.66 4.76
N PRO A 6 -9.31 6.62 5.04
CA PRO A 6 -9.18 7.84 4.26
C PRO A 6 -8.64 7.55 2.85
N MET A 7 -9.13 8.31 1.86
CA MET A 7 -8.64 8.26 0.48
C MET A 7 -7.69 9.43 0.24
N LEU A 8 -6.54 9.15 -0.37
CA LEU A 8 -5.53 10.14 -0.72
C LEU A 8 -5.08 9.93 -2.17
N THR A 9 -4.75 11.00 -2.86
CA THR A 9 -3.99 10.89 -4.11
C THR A 9 -2.54 10.51 -3.81
N ILE A 10 -1.86 9.87 -4.78
CA ILE A 10 -0.42 9.56 -4.67
C ILE A 10 0.43 10.82 -4.40
N SER A 11 0.02 11.96 -4.94
CA SER A 11 0.67 13.25 -4.73
C SER A 11 0.50 13.79 -3.31
N GLU A 12 -0.64 13.55 -2.67
CA GLU A 12 -0.86 13.90 -1.26
C GLU A 12 -0.09 12.97 -0.32
N PHE A 13 -0.10 11.67 -0.62
CA PHE A 13 0.64 10.69 0.16
C PHE A 13 2.14 10.99 0.20
N LYS A 14 2.74 11.36 -0.95
CA LYS A 14 4.16 11.74 -1.04
C LYS A 14 4.53 12.98 -0.24
N LYS A 15 3.57 13.82 0.15
CA LYS A 15 3.82 15.02 0.97
C LYS A 15 3.91 14.71 2.47
N LEU A 16 3.45 13.52 2.89
CA LEU A 16 3.47 13.13 4.30
C LEU A 16 4.90 12.93 4.80
N LYS A 17 5.19 13.49 5.96
CA LYS A 17 6.47 13.31 6.66
C LYS A 17 6.47 12.02 7.47
N VAL A 18 7.66 11.53 7.82
CA VAL A 18 7.84 10.32 8.64
C VAL A 18 6.98 10.32 9.91
N PRO A 19 6.89 11.41 10.71
CA PRO A 19 6.05 11.41 11.92
C PRO A 19 4.54 11.26 11.61
N GLU A 20 4.09 11.77 10.47
CA GLU A 20 2.69 11.69 10.04
C GLU A 20 2.37 10.28 9.53
N LEU A 21 3.26 9.71 8.71
CA LEU A 21 3.17 8.32 8.24
C LEU A 21 3.13 7.32 9.40
N ARG A 22 3.93 7.53 10.45
CA ARG A 22 3.93 6.69 11.65
C ARG A 22 2.61 6.74 12.42
N ARG A 23 1.85 7.83 12.32
CA ARG A 23 0.55 8.00 12.99
C ARG A 23 -0.63 7.54 12.14
N LEU A 24 -0.48 7.56 10.81
CA LEU A 24 -1.48 7.10 9.87
C LEU A 24 -1.65 5.58 10.00
N LYS A 25 -2.87 5.11 10.28
CA LYS A 25 -3.16 3.67 10.46
C LYS A 25 -3.33 2.95 9.12
N SER A 26 -4.10 3.55 8.22
CA SER A 26 -4.31 3.06 6.86
C SER A 26 -4.84 4.20 5.97
N CYS A 27 -4.67 4.05 4.67
CA CYS A 27 -5.33 4.88 3.65
C CYS A 27 -5.38 4.14 2.31
N GLU A 28 -6.31 4.52 1.45
CA GLU A 28 -6.35 4.11 0.06
C GLU A 28 -5.68 5.17 -0.81
N ILE A 29 -4.82 4.73 -1.73
CA ILE A 29 -4.06 5.59 -2.63
C ILE A 29 -4.64 5.51 -4.03
N TYR A 30 -4.93 6.67 -4.60
CA TYR A 30 -5.48 6.83 -5.94
C TYR A 30 -4.54 7.67 -6.83
N SER A 31 -4.59 7.46 -8.15
CA SER A 31 -4.05 8.37 -9.17
C SER A 31 -5.08 8.53 -10.27
N ASP A 32 -5.39 9.77 -10.65
CA ASP A 32 -6.33 10.09 -11.74
C ASP A 32 -7.71 9.41 -11.59
N GLY A 33 -8.17 9.25 -10.35
CA GLY A 33 -9.43 8.59 -10.01
C GLY A 33 -9.36 7.05 -9.97
N ILE A 34 -8.22 6.46 -10.27
CA ILE A 34 -7.99 5.01 -10.27
C ILE A 34 -7.34 4.59 -8.95
N TYR A 35 -7.89 3.56 -8.31
CA TYR A 35 -7.28 2.94 -7.14
C TYR A 35 -5.93 2.31 -7.51
N LEU A 36 -4.89 2.60 -6.75
CA LEU A 36 -3.57 2.01 -6.92
C LEU A 36 -3.30 0.92 -5.88
N PHE A 37 -3.35 1.28 -4.59
CA PHE A 37 -3.07 0.37 -3.49
C PHE A 37 -3.61 0.90 -2.16
N THR A 38 -3.72 0.03 -1.17
CA THR A 38 -4.04 0.40 0.22
C THR A 38 -2.77 0.37 1.04
N PHE A 39 -2.42 1.49 1.65
CA PHE A 39 -1.38 1.55 2.66
C PHE A 39 -1.94 1.05 4.00
N VAL A 40 -1.22 0.13 4.63
CA VAL A 40 -1.51 -0.37 5.98
C VAL A 40 -0.25 -0.20 6.82
N ASN A 41 -0.36 0.54 7.91
CA ASN A 41 0.74 0.72 8.85
C ASN A 41 0.76 -0.44 9.84
N GLY A 42 1.64 -1.41 9.62
CA GLY A 42 1.83 -2.54 10.52
C GLY A 42 2.53 -2.19 11.84
N SER A 43 3.09 -0.97 11.99
CA SER A 43 3.89 -0.58 13.15
C SER A 43 3.11 0.04 14.30
N VAL A 44 1.82 0.34 14.11
CA VAL A 44 0.95 0.90 15.17
C VAL A 44 0.35 -0.17 16.08
N ASP A 45 0.40 -1.43 15.69
CA ASP A 45 -0.06 -2.55 16.49
C ASP A 45 1.10 -3.13 17.31
N ALA A 46 0.98 -3.07 18.64
CA ALA A 46 1.99 -3.58 19.57
C ALA A 46 2.22 -5.10 19.43
N SER A 47 1.21 -5.84 18.98
CA SER A 47 1.32 -7.29 18.77
C SER A 47 2.01 -7.67 17.45
N GLY A 48 2.15 -6.72 16.52
CA GLY A 48 2.65 -6.96 15.17
C GLY A 48 1.76 -7.87 14.31
N PHE A 49 0.59 -8.26 14.81
CA PHE A 49 -0.35 -9.17 14.16
C PHE A 49 -0.78 -8.64 12.78
N LEU A 50 -1.07 -7.34 12.68
CA LEU A 50 -1.46 -6.73 11.40
C LEU A 50 -0.36 -6.84 10.36
N ARG A 51 0.90 -6.64 10.76
CA ARG A 51 2.06 -6.78 9.88
C ARG A 51 2.21 -8.23 9.41
N LEU A 52 2.26 -9.18 10.35
CA LEU A 52 2.46 -10.61 10.05
C LEU A 52 1.34 -11.18 9.17
N SER A 53 0.09 -10.85 9.48
CA SER A 53 -1.07 -11.29 8.69
C SER A 53 -1.02 -10.73 7.27
N THR A 54 -0.65 -9.46 7.11
CA THR A 54 -0.50 -8.82 5.80
C THR A 54 0.63 -9.45 5.00
N GLU A 55 1.81 -9.65 5.62
CA GLU A 55 2.96 -10.29 4.96
C GLU A 55 2.62 -11.69 4.44
N ASN A 56 1.98 -12.54 5.26
CA ASN A 56 1.57 -13.89 4.85
C ASN A 56 0.56 -13.87 3.69
N ARG A 57 -0.42 -12.96 3.72
CA ARG A 57 -1.41 -12.81 2.65
C ARG A 57 -0.76 -12.33 1.35
N CYS A 58 0.16 -11.37 1.42
CA CYS A 58 0.90 -10.86 0.26
C CYS A 58 1.80 -11.92 -0.36
N GLN A 59 2.50 -12.73 0.45
CA GLN A 59 3.29 -13.86 -0.05
C GLN A 59 2.43 -14.85 -0.82
N THR A 60 1.26 -15.19 -0.28
CA THR A 60 0.30 -16.10 -0.94
C THR A 60 -0.23 -15.49 -2.24
N ALA A 61 -0.56 -14.19 -2.24
CA ALA A 61 -1.01 -13.49 -3.44
C ALA A 61 0.04 -13.49 -4.55
N ASN A 62 1.30 -13.22 -4.23
CA ASN A 62 2.39 -13.27 -5.21
C ASN A 62 2.67 -14.69 -5.73
N ALA A 63 2.40 -15.72 -4.93
CA ALA A 63 2.55 -17.12 -5.38
C ALA A 63 1.45 -17.53 -6.38
N VAL A 64 0.29 -16.89 -6.33
CA VAL A 64 -0.82 -17.12 -7.26
C VAL A 64 -0.74 -16.06 -8.37
N SER A 65 -0.26 -16.45 -9.55
CA SER A 65 -0.16 -15.58 -10.75
C SER A 65 0.81 -14.38 -10.67
N GLY A 66 1.71 -14.34 -9.68
CA GLY A 66 2.62 -13.20 -9.51
C GLY A 66 3.67 -13.09 -10.61
N GLU A 67 3.65 -11.96 -11.31
CA GLU A 67 4.77 -11.50 -12.11
C GLU A 67 5.91 -11.03 -11.20
N THR A 68 7.15 -11.28 -11.62
CA THR A 68 8.30 -10.74 -10.89
C THR A 68 8.36 -9.22 -11.08
N LEU A 69 9.01 -8.53 -10.14
CA LEU A 69 9.25 -7.09 -10.28
C LEU A 69 9.94 -6.76 -11.62
N ASP A 70 10.86 -7.60 -12.07
CA ASP A 70 11.54 -7.45 -13.35
C ASP A 70 10.60 -7.55 -14.55
N ASN A 71 9.58 -8.42 -14.49
CA ASN A 71 8.58 -8.53 -15.54
C ASN A 71 7.77 -7.23 -15.62
N ILE A 72 7.29 -6.74 -14.47
CA ILE A 72 6.50 -5.50 -14.36
C ILE A 72 7.29 -4.29 -14.88
N LEU A 73 8.57 -4.18 -14.49
CA LEU A 73 9.42 -3.04 -14.89
C LEU A 73 9.78 -3.06 -16.39
N LYS A 74 9.82 -4.23 -17.03
CA LYS A 74 10.09 -4.36 -18.47
C LYS A 74 8.89 -3.97 -19.33
N GLU A 75 7.66 -4.14 -18.85
CA GLU A 75 6.47 -3.72 -19.59
C GLU A 75 6.36 -2.20 -19.73
N GLY A 76 6.87 -1.44 -18.76
CA GLY A 76 6.95 0.02 -18.83
C GLY A 76 7.99 0.56 -19.83
N VAL A 77 8.81 -0.32 -20.43
CA VAL A 77 9.84 0.00 -21.43
C VAL A 77 9.52 -0.74 -22.74
N LYS A 78 8.29 -0.65 -23.23
CA LYS A 78 8.01 -0.89 -24.65
C LYS A 78 8.02 0.46 -25.37
N VAL A 79 9.07 0.66 -26.16
CA VAL A 79 9.22 1.74 -27.16
C VAL A 79 8.17 1.59 -28.24
#